data_AF-A0A815K5N0-F1
#
_entry.id   AF-A0A815K5N0-F1
#
_cell.length_a   1.000
_cell.length_b   1.000
_cell.length_c   1.000
_cell.angle_alpha   90.00
_cell.angle_beta   90.00
_cell.angle_gamma   90.00
#
_symmetry.space_group_name_H-M   'P 1'
#
loop_
_entity.id
_entity.type
_entity.pdbx_description
1 polymer ?
#
loop_
_entity_poly.entity_id
_entity_poly.type
_entity_poly.pdbx_seq_one_letter_code
_entity_poly.pdbx_strand_id
1 'polypeptide(L)'
;YEAICCPLRSRTTIRRIHRIIILCWLSSLITAIPQLFIFEQSLVKGSLTKYRCASTGYTAEWQRRIYFTTFACYILIIPAFCMAIWYIKIIDVVISSTNTWIQIVPGQKTKTIILSSSFAKIKTIQLAMTIIIIFVVCWTPYMVITLIEIYSNGHLRIPSWLDGVLQTICLVQSSLNPFIYIIFNQRRKHPPIIVLALARTNLRISHRRRTQ
;
A
#
# COMPACT_ATOMS: atom_id res chain seq x y z
N TYR A 1 -11.22 -8.30 -1.75
CA TYR A 1 -11.73 -9.68 -1.94
C TYR A 1 -13.24 -9.71 -2.15
N GLU A 2 -14.07 -9.33 -1.17
CA GLU A 2 -15.55 -9.39 -1.26
C GLU A 2 -16.15 -8.69 -2.51
N ALA A 3 -15.62 -7.52 -2.90
CA ALA A 3 -16.11 -6.78 -4.07
C ALA A 3 -15.87 -7.48 -5.43
N ILE A 4 -14.96 -8.46 -5.47
CA ILE A 4 -14.58 -9.18 -6.70
C ILE A 4 -15.31 -10.52 -6.77
N CYS A 5 -15.34 -11.27 -5.66
CA CYS A 5 -15.93 -12.60 -5.62
C CYS A 5 -17.47 -12.59 -5.50
N CYS A 6 -18.08 -11.53 -4.95
CA CYS A 6 -19.52 -11.46 -4.70
C CYS A 6 -20.11 -10.08 -5.09
N PRO A 7 -20.34 -9.80 -6.38
CA PRO A 7 -20.83 -8.50 -6.85
C PRO A 7 -22.18 -8.08 -6.26
N LEU A 8 -23.01 -9.03 -5.82
CA LEU A 8 -24.33 -8.79 -5.23
C LEU A 8 -24.35 -8.77 -3.68
N ARG A 9 -23.23 -9.11 -3.01
CA ARG A 9 -23.14 -9.14 -1.53
C ARG A 9 -22.31 -8.00 -0.95
N SER A 10 -21.71 -7.16 -1.80
CA SER A 10 -20.92 -5.99 -1.40
C SER A 10 -21.80 -4.85 -0.87
N ARG A 11 -22.55 -5.09 0.21
CA ARG A 11 -22.98 -4.05 1.15
C ARG A 11 -21.97 -4.03 2.28
N THR A 12 -20.74 -3.60 1.97
CA THR A 12 -19.81 -3.22 3.04
C THR A 12 -20.39 -1.97 3.68
N THR A 13 -21.05 -2.10 4.82
CA THR A 13 -21.70 -0.97 5.47
C THR A 13 -20.65 0.06 5.86
N ILE A 14 -20.94 1.35 5.66
CA ILE A 14 -20.08 2.47 6.08
C ILE A 14 -19.61 2.32 7.53
N ARG A 15 -20.47 1.76 8.40
CA ARG A 15 -20.15 1.42 9.80
C ARG A 15 -19.00 0.41 9.95
N ARG A 16 -18.92 -0.63 9.10
CA ARG A 16 -17.84 -1.63 9.11
C ARG A 16 -16.51 -0.99 8.69
N ILE A 17 -16.54 -0.11 7.68
CA ILE A 17 -15.35 0.62 7.21
C ILE A 17 -14.83 1.55 8.32
N HIS A 18 -15.70 2.36 8.92
CA HIS A 18 -15.32 3.23 10.04
C HIS A 18 -14.75 2.44 11.22
N ARG A 19 -15.34 1.29 11.57
CA ARG A 19 -14.80 0.42 12.61
C ARG A 19 -13.38 -0.05 12.29
N ILE A 20 -13.13 -0.49 11.05
CA ILE A 20 -11.79 -0.91 10.62
C ILE A 20 -10.81 0.26 10.71
N ILE A 21 -11.19 1.45 10.25
CA ILE A 21 -10.35 2.65 10.32
C ILE A 21 -9.99 2.98 11.77
N ILE A 22 -10.97 2.99 12.68
CA ILE A 22 -10.74 3.24 14.12
C ILE A 22 -9.78 2.21 14.70
N LEU A 23 -9.97 0.92 14.40
CA LEU A 23 -9.08 -0.14 14.88
C LEU A 23 -7.65 0.04 14.37
N CYS A 24 -7.47 0.44 13.11
CA CYS A 24 -6.14 0.76 12.56
C CYS A 24 -5.50 1.92 13.31
N TRP A 25 -6.23 3.01 13.56
CA TRP A 25 -5.72 4.16 14.30
C TRP A 25 -5.32 3.80 15.74
N LEU A 26 -6.16 3.03 16.44
CA LEU A 26 -5.85 2.57 17.80
C LEU A 26 -4.62 1.66 17.82
N SER A 27 -4.51 0.74 16.87
CA SER A 27 -3.32 -0.12 16.74
C SER A 27 -2.05 0.69 16.49
N SER A 28 -2.13 1.73 15.65
CA SER A 28 -1.00 2.62 15.39
C SER A 28 -0.59 3.40 16.64
N LEU A 29 -1.56 3.92 17.41
CA LEU A 29 -1.28 4.60 18.67
C LEU A 29 -0.58 3.66 19.67
N ILE A 30 -1.11 2.45 19.85
CA ILE A 30 -0.51 1.45 20.75
C ILE A 30 0.95 1.15 20.37
N THR A 31 1.22 1.01 19.08
CA THR A 31 2.57 0.71 18.58
C THR A 31 3.51 1.92 18.67
N ALA A 32 2.98 3.15 18.66
CA ALA A 32 3.74 4.39 18.79
C ALA A 32 4.10 4.72 20.25
N ILE A 33 3.31 4.29 21.24
CA ILE A 33 3.53 4.61 22.67
C ILE A 33 4.96 4.25 23.14
N PRO A 34 5.53 3.07 22.85
CA PRO A 34 6.90 2.75 23.25
C PRO A 34 7.95 3.71 22.72
N GLN A 35 7.71 4.33 21.55
CA GLN A 35 8.65 5.25 20.93
C GLN A 35 8.84 6.53 21.77
N LEU A 36 7.82 6.96 22.53
CA LEU A 36 7.90 8.13 23.40
C LEU A 36 8.91 7.97 24.54
N PHE A 37 9.10 6.74 25.01
CA PHE A 37 10.04 6.44 26.11
C PHE A 37 11.42 6.05 25.60
N ILE A 38 11.51 5.50 24.38
CA ILE A 38 12.75 4.98 23.82
C ILE A 38 13.61 6.09 23.21
N PHE A 39 12.97 7.04 22.51
CA PHE A 39 13.67 8.09 21.77
C PHE A 39 13.81 9.34 22.62
N GLU A 40 15.04 9.61 23.05
CA GLU A 40 15.38 10.75 23.91
C GLU A 40 16.45 11.63 23.29
N GLN A 41 16.50 12.88 23.74
CA GLN A 41 17.53 13.83 23.33
C GLN A 41 18.84 13.52 24.07
N SER A 42 19.90 13.26 23.33
CA SER A 42 21.25 12.97 23.86
C SER A 42 22.29 13.96 23.31
N LEU A 43 23.26 14.30 24.14
CA LEU A 43 24.40 15.13 23.73
C LEU A 43 25.33 14.32 22.82
N VAL A 44 25.76 14.90 21.71
CA VAL A 44 26.72 14.24 20.81
C VAL A 44 28.08 14.17 21.52
N LYS A 45 28.68 12.97 21.59
CA LYS A 45 30.00 12.77 22.20
C LYS A 45 31.02 13.77 21.61
N GLY A 46 31.61 14.59 22.47
CA GLY A 46 32.62 15.59 22.08
C GLY A 46 32.08 16.97 21.70
N SER A 47 30.78 17.26 21.87
CA SER A 47 30.20 18.60 21.68
C SER A 47 29.42 19.04 22.92
N LEU A 48 29.54 20.30 23.30
CA LEU A 48 28.79 20.90 24.42
C LEU A 48 27.43 21.49 23.99
N THR A 49 27.23 21.75 22.70
CA THR A 49 26.05 22.46 22.18
C THR A 49 25.26 21.66 21.13
N LYS A 50 25.73 20.46 20.75
CA LYS A 50 25.09 19.65 19.70
C LYS A 50 24.33 18.48 20.31
N TYR A 51 23.02 18.46 20.05
CA TYR A 51 22.11 17.41 20.49
C TYR A 51 21.71 16.52 19.31
N ARG A 52 21.42 15.25 19.58
CA ARG A 52 20.79 14.31 18.64
C ARG A 52 19.61 13.61 19.32
N CYS A 53 18.62 13.22 18.52
CA CYS A 53 17.65 12.22 18.97
C CYS A 53 18.32 10.84 18.88
N ALA A 54 18.30 10.07 19.97
CA ALA A 54 18.87 8.73 20.00
C ALA A 54 17.93 7.78 20.76
N SER A 55 17.94 6.51 20.38
CA SER A 55 17.19 5.45 21.05
C SER A 55 17.95 4.97 22.29
N THR A 56 18.03 5.81 23.32
CA THR A 56 18.80 5.55 24.56
C THR A 56 17.92 5.26 25.77
N GLY A 57 16.61 5.44 25.70
CA GLY A 57 15.67 5.24 26.82
C GLY A 57 15.44 3.78 27.22
N TYR A 58 16.38 2.87 26.94
CA TYR A 58 16.28 1.46 27.33
C TYR A 58 16.92 1.25 28.70
N THR A 59 16.27 0.48 29.56
CA THR A 59 16.85 0.09 30.87
C THR A 59 17.91 -0.99 30.73
N ALA A 60 17.83 -1.81 29.66
CA ALA A 60 18.77 -2.88 29.39
C ALA A 60 18.85 -3.17 27.88
N GLU A 61 20.03 -3.63 27.42
CA GLU A 61 20.31 -3.85 26.00
C GLU A 61 19.41 -4.91 25.35
N TRP A 62 18.93 -5.89 26.14
CA TRP A 62 18.01 -6.91 25.64
C TRP A 62 16.66 -6.32 25.18
N GLN A 63 16.21 -5.21 25.80
CA GLN A 63 14.97 -4.53 25.41
C GLN A 63 15.10 -3.92 24.02
N ARG A 64 16.26 -3.31 23.74
CA ARG A 64 16.60 -2.78 22.42
C ARG A 64 16.58 -3.86 21.35
N ARG A 65 17.19 -5.02 21.63
CA ARG A 65 17.17 -6.18 20.71
C ARG A 65 15.75 -6.64 20.42
N ILE A 66 14.97 -6.95 21.46
CA ILE A 66 13.59 -7.43 21.31
C ILE A 66 12.72 -6.42 20.57
N TYR A 67 12.86 -5.13 20.89
CA TYR A 67 12.09 -4.07 20.24
C TYR A 67 12.32 -4.05 18.73
N PHE A 68 13.59 -3.92 18.30
CA PHE A 68 13.92 -3.83 16.88
C PHE A 68 13.68 -5.14 16.13
N THR A 69 13.89 -6.32 16.73
CA THR A 69 13.54 -7.59 16.10
C THR A 69 12.04 -7.75 15.92
N THR A 70 11.25 -7.38 16.94
CA THR A 70 9.79 -7.46 16.87
C THR A 70 9.25 -6.50 15.83
N PHE A 71 9.79 -5.27 15.78
CA PHE A 71 9.42 -4.28 14.78
C PHE A 71 9.78 -4.74 13.36
N ALA A 72 10.97 -5.29 13.15
CA ALA A 72 11.38 -5.85 11.87
C ALA A 72 10.47 -7.02 11.44
N CYS A 73 10.15 -7.93 12.36
CA CYS A 73 9.23 -9.04 12.10
C CYS A 73 7.84 -8.54 11.72
N TYR A 74 7.31 -7.56 12.45
CA TYR A 74 6.01 -6.94 12.16
C TYR A 74 5.98 -6.33 10.76
N ILE A 75 7.01 -5.56 10.40
CA ILE A 75 7.11 -4.85 9.12
C ILE A 75 7.40 -5.77 7.94
N LEU A 76 8.10 -6.90 8.13
CA LEU A 76 8.47 -7.79 7.03
C LEU A 76 7.50 -8.96 6.88
N ILE A 77 7.11 -9.61 7.98
CA ILE A 77 6.33 -10.86 7.95
C ILE A 77 4.86 -10.58 7.64
N ILE A 78 4.22 -9.60 8.29
CA ILE A 78 2.79 -9.33 8.07
C ILE A 78 2.54 -8.91 6.62
N PRO A 79 3.32 -7.97 6.03
CA PRO A 79 3.16 -7.62 4.63
C PRO A 79 3.46 -8.80 3.69
N ALA A 80 4.51 -9.58 3.93
CA ALA A 80 4.82 -10.76 3.11
C ALA A 80 3.69 -11.80 3.14
N PHE A 81 3.13 -12.09 4.31
CA PHE A 81 2.01 -13.00 4.47
C PHE A 81 0.74 -12.49 3.76
N CYS A 82 0.44 -11.20 3.91
CA CYS A 82 -0.64 -10.57 3.16
C CYS A 82 -0.41 -10.75 1.66
N MET A 83 0.76 -10.37 1.15
CA MET A 83 1.11 -10.49 -0.27
C MET A 83 0.94 -11.92 -0.79
N ALA A 84 1.37 -12.93 -0.04
CA ALA A 84 1.21 -14.33 -0.42
C ALA A 84 -0.26 -14.72 -0.59
N ILE A 85 -1.11 -14.41 0.41
CA ILE A 85 -2.56 -14.69 0.32
C ILE A 85 -3.17 -13.98 -0.89
N TRP A 86 -2.85 -12.70 -1.09
CA TRP A 86 -3.41 -11.92 -2.19
C TRP A 86 -2.95 -12.45 -3.55
N TYR A 87 -1.68 -12.85 -3.71
CA TYR A 87 -1.18 -13.45 -4.94
C TYR A 87 -1.88 -14.75 -5.29
N ILE A 88 -2.06 -15.64 -4.30
CA ILE A 88 -2.79 -16.90 -4.49
C ILE A 88 -4.20 -16.59 -5.01
N LYS A 89 -4.92 -15.64 -4.38
CA LYS A 89 -6.26 -15.25 -4.82
C LYS A 89 -6.29 -14.61 -6.22
N ILE A 90 -5.27 -13.86 -6.61
CA ILE A 90 -5.19 -13.30 -7.97
C ILE A 90 -5.03 -14.43 -8.98
N ILE A 91 -4.12 -15.38 -8.72
CA ILE A 91 -3.86 -16.52 -9.60
C ILE A 91 -5.13 -17.36 -9.74
N ASP A 92 -5.80 -17.68 -8.63
CA ASP A 92 -7.06 -18.42 -8.63
C ASP A 92 -8.13 -17.75 -9.52
N VAL A 93 -8.28 -16.43 -9.40
CA VAL A 93 -9.25 -15.64 -10.20
C VAL A 93 -8.88 -15.63 -11.67
N VAL A 94 -7.60 -15.50 -12.01
CA VAL A 94 -7.12 -15.48 -13.41
C VAL A 94 -7.34 -16.84 -14.07
N ILE A 95 -6.99 -17.93 -13.38
CA ILE A 95 -7.19 -19.31 -13.88
C ILE A 95 -8.68 -19.61 -14.03
N SER A 96 -9.49 -19.34 -12.99
CA SER A 96 -10.94 -19.59 -13.03
C SER A 96 -11.63 -18.79 -14.14
N SER A 97 -11.23 -17.53 -14.34
CA SER A 97 -11.75 -16.71 -15.43
C SER A 97 -11.39 -17.33 -16.78
N THR A 98 -10.14 -17.73 -17.00
CA THR A 98 -9.67 -18.31 -18.28
C THR A 98 -10.43 -19.60 -18.63
N ASN A 99 -10.63 -20.50 -17.65
CA ASN A 99 -11.34 -21.76 -17.86
C ASN A 99 -12.83 -21.56 -18.18
N THR A 100 -13.47 -20.55 -17.59
CA THR A 100 -14.87 -20.21 -17.86
C THR A 100 -15.06 -19.62 -19.27
N TRP A 101 -14.07 -18.89 -19.80
CA TRP A 101 -14.11 -18.34 -21.16
C TRP A 101 -14.00 -19.41 -22.26
N ILE A 102 -13.20 -20.46 -22.03
CA ILE A 102 -13.04 -21.57 -22.98
C ILE A 102 -14.35 -22.34 -23.17
N GLN A 103 -15.19 -22.43 -22.12
CA GLN A 103 -16.45 -23.16 -22.14
C GLN A 103 -17.62 -22.37 -22.77
N ILE A 104 -17.61 -21.03 -22.74
CA ILE A 104 -18.77 -20.21 -23.13
C ILE A 104 -18.77 -19.83 -24.63
N VAL A 105 -17.68 -20.04 -25.39
CA VAL A 105 -17.61 -19.56 -26.78
C VAL A 105 -17.19 -20.63 -27.80
N PRO A 106 -18.17 -21.28 -28.43
CA PRO A 106 -18.18 -21.51 -29.87
C PRO A 106 -19.12 -20.48 -30.53
N GLY A 107 -18.56 -19.38 -31.07
CA GLY A 107 -19.22 -18.63 -32.16
C GLY A 107 -19.95 -17.30 -31.88
N GLN A 108 -20.05 -16.73 -30.67
CA GLN A 108 -20.76 -15.44 -30.47
C GLN A 108 -19.91 -14.25 -29.98
N LYS A 109 -20.06 -13.12 -30.69
CA LYS A 109 -19.40 -11.81 -30.48
C LYS A 109 -20.08 -11.02 -29.34
N THR A 110 -19.94 -11.45 -28.10
CA THR A 110 -20.42 -10.68 -26.91
C THR A 110 -19.25 -10.41 -25.96
N LYS A 111 -18.15 -9.87 -26.48
CA LYS A 111 -16.82 -9.90 -25.83
C LYS A 111 -16.50 -8.76 -24.85
N THR A 112 -17.33 -7.72 -24.68
CA THR A 112 -16.78 -6.45 -24.15
C THR A 112 -17.27 -6.01 -22.76
N ILE A 113 -18.46 -6.42 -22.31
CA ILE A 113 -19.10 -5.76 -21.14
C ILE A 113 -18.70 -6.40 -19.80
N ILE A 114 -18.71 -7.74 -19.69
CA ILE A 114 -18.46 -8.44 -18.41
C ILE A 114 -16.97 -8.37 -18.01
N LEU A 115 -16.08 -8.47 -19.01
CA LEU A 115 -14.64 -8.45 -18.81
C LEU A 115 -14.15 -7.09 -18.24
N SER A 116 -14.80 -5.98 -18.64
CA SER A 116 -14.46 -4.63 -18.20
C SER A 116 -14.66 -4.40 -16.68
N SER A 117 -15.65 -5.05 -16.08
CA SER A 117 -15.98 -4.93 -14.65
C SER A 117 -14.95 -5.67 -13.76
N SER A 118 -14.41 -6.80 -14.23
CA SER A 118 -13.37 -7.57 -13.51
C SER A 118 -11.99 -6.93 -13.62
N PHE A 119 -11.62 -6.38 -14.79
CA PHE A 119 -10.32 -5.69 -14.94
C PHE A 119 -10.19 -4.43 -14.09
N ALA A 120 -11.27 -3.67 -13.90
CA ALA A 120 -11.25 -2.51 -13.01
C ALA A 120 -10.91 -2.89 -11.57
N LYS A 121 -11.37 -4.06 -11.11
CA LYS A 121 -11.13 -4.58 -9.76
C LYS A 121 -9.74 -5.19 -9.59
N ILE A 122 -9.20 -5.84 -10.64
CA ILE A 122 -7.82 -6.35 -10.65
C ILE A 122 -6.82 -5.20 -10.53
N LYS A 123 -7.06 -4.07 -11.19
CA LYS A 123 -6.18 -2.88 -11.08
C LYS A 123 -6.07 -2.33 -9.67
N THR A 124 -7.17 -2.29 -8.92
CA THR A 124 -7.15 -1.89 -7.50
C THR A 124 -6.31 -2.84 -6.67
N ILE A 125 -6.33 -4.14 -6.96
CA ILE A 125 -5.44 -5.11 -6.31
C ILE A 125 -3.99 -4.87 -6.72
N GLN A 126 -3.70 -4.74 -8.02
CA GLN A 126 -2.32 -4.52 -8.51
C GLN A 126 -1.70 -3.24 -7.92
N LEU A 127 -2.50 -2.19 -7.76
CA LEU A 127 -2.13 -0.96 -7.06
C LEU A 127 -1.77 -1.25 -5.59
N ALA A 128 -2.63 -1.95 -4.85
CA ALA A 128 -2.37 -2.31 -3.45
C ALA A 128 -1.11 -3.19 -3.30
N MET A 129 -0.90 -4.16 -4.19
CA MET A 129 0.29 -5.01 -4.21
C MET A 129 1.55 -4.18 -4.45
N THR A 130 1.50 -3.25 -5.40
CA THR A 130 2.63 -2.35 -5.69
C THR A 130 3.01 -1.51 -4.47
N ILE A 131 2.03 -0.96 -3.76
CA ILE A 131 2.26 -0.18 -2.53
C ILE A 131 2.96 -1.04 -1.46
N ILE A 132 2.52 -2.29 -1.28
CA ILE A 132 3.09 -3.19 -0.28
C ILE A 132 4.51 -3.66 -0.66
N ILE A 133 4.78 -3.92 -1.94
CA ILE A 133 6.14 -4.28 -2.41
C ILE A 133 7.12 -3.15 -2.15
N ILE A 134 6.76 -1.93 -2.54
CA ILE A 134 7.61 -0.75 -2.33
C ILE A 134 7.85 -0.57 -0.83
N PHE A 135 6.82 -0.78 0.01
CA PHE A 135 6.97 -0.73 1.45
C PHE A 135 8.03 -1.70 1.95
N VAL A 136 7.94 -2.98 1.58
CA VAL A 136 8.93 -4.00 2.01
C VAL A 136 10.33 -3.64 1.51
N VAL A 137 10.48 -3.26 0.23
CA VAL A 137 11.78 -2.95 -0.38
C VAL A 137 12.42 -1.72 0.28
N CYS A 138 11.65 -0.67 0.57
CA CYS A 138 12.16 0.54 1.21
C CYS A 138 12.56 0.31 2.67
N TRP A 139 11.88 -0.58 3.40
CA TRP A 139 12.13 -0.84 4.82
C TRP A 139 13.20 -1.89 5.09
N THR A 140 13.35 -2.88 4.20
CA THR A 140 14.29 -4.00 4.36
C THR A 140 15.74 -3.55 4.60
N PRO A 141 16.37 -2.67 3.78
CA PRO A 141 17.79 -2.37 3.94
C PRO A 141 18.08 -1.65 5.27
N TYR A 142 17.20 -0.76 5.72
CA TYR A 142 17.30 -0.12 7.02
C TYR A 142 17.19 -1.13 8.17
N MET A 143 16.20 -2.04 8.11
CA MET A 143 16.01 -3.07 9.15
C MET A 143 17.19 -4.03 9.25
N VAL A 144 17.73 -4.47 8.12
CA VAL A 144 18.87 -5.39 8.08
C VAL A 144 20.10 -4.75 8.70
N ILE A 145 20.45 -3.53 8.29
CA ILE A 145 21.62 -2.82 8.81
C ILE A 145 21.46 -2.51 10.30
N THR A 146 20.27 -2.04 10.72
CA THR A 146 19.96 -1.77 12.13
C THR A 146 20.11 -3.02 12.99
N LEU A 147 19.60 -4.18 12.53
CA LEU A 147 19.73 -5.44 13.26
C LEU A 147 21.19 -5.90 13.34
N ILE A 148 21.95 -5.79 12.26
CA ILE A 148 23.39 -6.12 12.27
C ILE A 148 24.12 -5.26 13.32
N GLU A 149 23.89 -3.95 13.33
CA GLU A 149 24.51 -3.05 14.32
C GLU A 149 24.15 -3.43 15.76
N ILE A 150 22.88 -3.73 16.02
CA ILE A 150 22.37 -4.10 17.34
C ILE A 150 22.97 -5.43 17.83
N TYR A 151 23.06 -6.43 16.95
CA TYR A 151 23.59 -7.76 17.30
C TYR A 151 25.11 -7.84 17.27
N SER A 152 25.77 -6.88 16.62
CA SER A 152 27.23 -6.78 16.59
C SER A 152 27.85 -6.31 17.92
N ASN A 153 27.05 -6.02 18.95
CA ASN A 153 27.53 -5.64 20.30
C ASN A 153 28.52 -4.47 20.30
N GLY A 154 28.40 -3.55 19.33
CA GLY A 154 29.28 -2.39 19.21
C GLY A 154 30.58 -2.63 18.44
N HIS A 155 30.85 -3.84 17.93
CA HIS A 155 31.99 -4.08 17.03
C HIS A 155 31.81 -3.41 15.66
N LEU A 156 30.57 -3.36 15.17
CA LEU A 156 30.19 -2.62 13.97
C LEU A 156 29.43 -1.35 14.39
N ARG A 157 29.90 -0.20 13.92
CA ARG A 157 29.17 1.08 14.01
C ARG A 157 28.89 1.59 12.62
N ILE A 158 27.62 1.79 12.34
CA ILE A 158 27.18 2.31 11.05
C ILE A 158 27.48 3.82 11.01
N PRO A 159 28.09 4.35 9.94
CA PRO A 159 28.33 5.78 9.85
C PRO A 159 27.00 6.52 9.73
N SER A 160 26.88 7.66 10.43
CA SER A 160 25.61 8.41 10.55
C SER A 160 24.98 8.82 9.22
N TRP A 161 25.79 9.03 8.17
CA TRP A 161 25.28 9.38 6.84
C TRP A 161 24.54 8.21 6.18
N LEU A 162 25.02 6.97 6.38
CA LEU A 162 24.41 5.78 5.80
C LEU A 162 23.07 5.48 6.48
N ASP A 163 23.03 5.58 7.81
CA ASP A 163 21.80 5.49 8.60
C ASP A 163 20.77 6.53 8.12
N GLY A 164 21.18 7.79 7.95
CA GLY A 164 20.32 8.85 7.42
C GLY A 164 19.80 8.58 6.00
N VAL A 165 20.63 8.06 5.10
CA VAL A 165 20.21 7.69 3.74
C VAL A 165 19.19 6.56 3.76
N LEU A 166 19.45 5.51 4.54
CA LEU A 166 18.55 4.37 4.67
C LEU A 166 17.20 4.77 5.28
N GLN A 167 17.22 5.61 6.31
CA GLN A 167 16.01 6.17 6.90
C GLN A 167 15.25 7.05 5.91
N THR A 168 15.96 7.83 5.09
CA THR A 168 15.35 8.64 4.02
C THR A 168 14.63 7.76 2.99
N ILE A 169 15.23 6.62 2.59
CA ILE A 169 14.58 5.65 1.70
C ILE A 169 13.28 5.12 2.32
N CYS A 170 13.25 4.84 3.63
CA CYS A 170 12.02 4.45 4.33
C CYS A 170 10.96 5.56 4.30
N LEU A 171 11.36 6.83 4.42
CA LEU A 171 10.43 7.97 4.39
C LEU A 171 9.83 8.21 2.99
N VAL A 172 10.62 7.99 1.93
CA VAL A 172 10.20 8.17 0.54
C VAL A 172 9.03 7.25 0.16
N GLN A 173 8.85 6.11 0.82
CA GLN A 173 7.69 5.22 0.67
C GLN A 173 6.35 5.98 0.69
N SER A 174 6.19 6.92 1.63
CA SER A 174 4.94 7.67 1.77
C SER A 174 4.70 8.63 0.60
N SER A 175 5.78 9.20 0.05
CA SER A 175 5.76 10.10 -1.09
C SER A 175 5.51 9.38 -2.42
N LEU A 176 5.78 8.07 -2.50
CA LEU A 176 5.52 7.27 -3.70
C LEU A 176 4.03 6.98 -3.92
N ASN A 177 3.20 7.06 -2.87
CA ASN A 177 1.76 6.77 -2.94
C ASN A 177 1.05 7.52 -4.09
N PRO A 178 1.08 8.87 -4.20
CA PRO A 178 0.47 9.60 -5.32
C PRO A 178 0.94 9.14 -6.71
N PHE A 179 2.23 8.86 -6.90
CA PHE A 179 2.77 8.41 -8.17
C PHE A 179 2.20 7.05 -8.57
N ILE A 180 2.09 6.12 -7.62
CA ILE A 180 1.50 4.80 -7.86
C ILE A 180 0.02 4.96 -8.23
N TYR A 181 -0.74 5.80 -7.51
CA TYR A 181 -2.13 6.09 -7.88
C TYR A 181 -2.25 6.68 -9.28
N ILE A 182 -1.38 7.61 -9.67
CA ILE A 182 -1.38 8.21 -11.02
C ILE A 182 -1.13 7.14 -12.09
N ILE A 183 -0.10 6.30 -11.93
CA ILE A 183 0.25 5.24 -12.89
C ILE A 183 -0.92 4.26 -13.08
N PHE A 184 -1.56 3.82 -11.99
CA PHE A 184 -2.65 2.84 -12.05
C PHE A 184 -4.01 3.44 -12.41
N ASN A 185 -4.25 4.72 -12.13
CA ASN A 185 -5.49 5.44 -12.46
C ASN A 185 -5.47 6.10 -13.84
N GLN A 186 -4.37 6.03 -14.60
CA GLN A 186 -4.26 6.60 -15.95
C GLN A 186 -5.20 6.02 -17.02
N ARG A 187 -6.21 5.23 -16.65
CA ARG A 187 -7.32 4.84 -17.54
C ARG A 187 -8.67 5.39 -17.11
N ARG A 188 -8.83 6.72 -17.08
CA ARG A 188 -10.08 7.43 -17.43
C ARG A 188 -9.79 8.87 -17.87
N LYS A 189 -9.14 9.05 -19.02
CA LYS A 189 -9.51 10.16 -19.88
C LYS A 189 -10.54 9.60 -20.85
N HIS A 190 -11.83 9.77 -20.56
CA HIS A 190 -12.75 9.90 -21.68
C HIS A 190 -12.23 11.12 -22.46
N PRO A 191 -11.85 11.00 -23.74
CA PRO A 191 -11.56 12.18 -24.52
C PRO A 191 -12.81 13.09 -24.43
N PRO A 192 -12.66 14.41 -24.22
CA PRO A 192 -13.79 15.34 -24.17
C PRO A 192 -14.69 15.26 -25.41
N ILE A 193 -14.19 14.64 -26.48
CA ILE A 193 -14.89 14.30 -27.72
C ILE A 193 -16.14 13.43 -27.49
N ILE A 194 -16.15 12.46 -26.56
CA ILE A 194 -17.34 11.61 -26.33
C ILE A 194 -18.44 12.39 -25.60
N VAL A 195 -18.07 13.25 -24.65
CA VAL A 195 -19.01 14.14 -23.95
C VAL A 195 -19.56 15.22 -24.89
N LEU A 196 -18.71 15.79 -25.75
CA LEU A 196 -19.12 16.75 -26.79
C LEU A 196 -19.97 16.10 -27.88
N ALA A 197 -19.69 14.85 -28.27
CA ALA A 197 -20.49 14.12 -29.25
C ALA A 197 -21.89 13.84 -28.70
N LEU A 198 -22.01 13.38 -27.45
CA LEU A 198 -23.29 13.14 -26.79
C LEU A 198 -24.11 14.44 -26.59
N ALA A 199 -23.44 15.55 -26.25
CA ALA A 199 -24.07 16.87 -26.16
C ALA A 199 -24.60 17.36 -27.52
N ARG A 200 -23.85 17.14 -28.60
CA ARG A 200 -24.30 17.49 -29.97
C ARG A 200 -25.49 16.67 -30.44
N THR A 201 -25.56 15.37 -30.12
CA THR A 201 -26.74 14.54 -30.44
C THR A 201 -27.98 14.96 -29.67
N ASN A 202 -27.87 15.32 -28.39
CA ASN A 202 -29.02 15.77 -27.60
C ASN A 202 -29.58 17.13 -28.07
N LEU A 203 -28.72 18.06 -28.50
CA LEU A 203 -29.16 19.32 -29.10
C LEU A 203 -29.88 19.11 -30.45
N ARG A 204 -29.41 18.17 -31.27
CA ARG A 204 -30.03 17.84 -32.57
C ARG A 204 -31.42 17.21 -32.41
N ILE A 205 -31.62 16.38 -31.37
CA ILE A 205 -32.92 15.76 -31.05
C ILE A 205 -33.88 16.79 -30.47
N SER A 206 -33.39 17.71 -29.63
CA SER A 206 -34.19 18.82 -29.07
C SER A 206 -34.70 19.78 -30.15
N HIS A 207 -33.90 20.06 -31.19
CA HIS A 207 -34.31 20.97 -32.25
C HIS A 207 -35.38 20.34 -33.16
N ARG A 208 -35.31 19.03 -33.39
CA ARG A 208 -36.28 18.29 -34.24
C ARG A 208 -37.66 18.14 -33.61
N ARG A 209 -37.76 18.19 -32.27
CA ARG A 209 -39.03 18.18 -31.52
C ARG A 209 -39.75 19.53 -31.43
N ARG A 210 -39.09 20.64 -31.81
CA ARG A 210 -39.71 21.98 -31.84
C ARG A 210 -40.22 22.39 -33.22
N THR A 211 -39.96 21.58 -34.24
CA THR A 211 -40.31 21.85 -35.65
C THR A 211 -41.37 20.88 -36.19
N GLN A 212 -41.99 20.08 -35.33
CA GLN A 212 -43.25 19.37 -35.53
C GLN A 212 -44.25 19.94 -34.54
#